data_AF-A0A370QRM0-F1
#
_entry.id   AF-A0A370QRM0-F1
#
_cell.length_a   1.000
_cell.length_b   1.000
_cell.length_c   1.000
_cell.angle_alpha   90.00
_cell.angle_beta   90.00
_cell.angle_gamma   90.00
#
_symmetry.space_group_name_H-M   'P 1'
#
loop_
_entity.id
_entity.type
_entity.pdbx_description
1 polymer ?
#
loop_
_entity_poly.entity_id
_entity_poly.type
_entity_poly.pdbx_seq_one_letter_code
_entity_poly.pdbx_strand_id
1 'polypeptide(L)'
;MCKLKFLVSGAMFFSVILNSPAFAENVAGAVNQPAAAEASPTDEPESSQTQIIQMVQDDYLFQKTYRGLKNELALEELRNKIRKLQGVDKLSPPTIAQPVDTGSETLVSADTVPMPRVLLETQIAGVSTVAVSDGNQIKYVMPGRVFDMNGKSYHLSRTQGNKLRIQEAN
;
A
#
# COMPACT_ATOMS: atom_id res chain seq x y z
N MET A 1 -42.45 -1.71 51.00
CA MET A 1 -41.45 -2.79 51.05
C MET A 1 -40.97 -3.02 49.61
N CYS A 2 -39.86 -2.40 49.15
CA CYS A 2 -38.48 -2.96 49.08
C CYS A 2 -38.44 -4.31 48.31
N LYS A 3 -37.71 -4.52 47.21
CA LYS A 3 -36.45 -3.94 46.69
C LYS A 3 -36.35 -4.01 45.15
N LEU A 4 -35.71 -2.96 44.63
CA LEU A 4 -35.10 -2.76 43.32
C LEU A 4 -33.79 -3.55 43.18
N LYS A 5 -33.53 -4.15 42.01
CA LYS A 5 -32.19 -4.40 41.47
C LYS A 5 -32.24 -4.40 39.93
N PHE A 6 -31.89 -3.26 39.34
CA PHE A 6 -31.42 -3.15 37.96
C PHE A 6 -29.94 -3.52 37.95
N LEU A 7 -29.51 -4.34 36.99
CA LEU A 7 -28.11 -4.47 36.62
C LEU A 7 -27.98 -4.14 35.12
N VAL A 8 -27.00 -3.29 34.86
CA VAL A 8 -26.71 -2.51 33.65
C VAL A 8 -25.82 -3.29 32.67
N SER A 9 -25.86 -2.88 31.40
CA SER A 9 -24.70 -2.76 30.47
C SER A 9 -24.91 -3.52 29.16
N GLY A 10 -24.90 -2.92 27.98
CA GLY A 10 -24.65 -1.54 27.61
C GLY A 10 -25.08 -1.32 26.15
N ALA A 11 -25.85 -0.26 25.92
CA ALA A 11 -26.15 0.27 24.60
C ALA A 11 -25.42 1.61 24.46
N MET A 12 -24.57 1.73 23.45
CA MET A 12 -24.00 3.01 23.03
C MET A 12 -24.11 3.08 21.51
N PHE A 13 -25.33 3.31 21.03
CA PHE A 13 -25.54 4.13 19.84
C PHE A 13 -25.47 5.57 20.31
N PHE A 14 -24.41 6.29 19.96
CA PHE A 14 -24.34 7.73 20.16
C PHE A 14 -24.02 8.41 18.82
N SER A 15 -25.08 8.95 18.22
CA SER A 15 -24.99 10.00 17.22
C SER A 15 -24.59 11.29 17.91
N VAL A 16 -23.53 11.96 17.45
CA VAL A 16 -23.26 13.37 17.80
C VAL A 16 -22.99 14.16 16.52
N ILE A 17 -24.09 14.79 16.11
CA ILE A 17 -24.31 16.09 15.47
C ILE A 17 -23.06 16.99 15.36
N LEU A 18 -22.78 17.46 14.13
CA LEU A 18 -21.95 18.63 13.82
C LEU A 18 -22.46 19.88 14.56
N ASN A 19 -21.58 20.61 15.24
CA ASN A 19 -21.77 22.05 15.46
C ASN A 19 -20.43 22.75 15.77
N SER A 20 -20.06 23.71 14.92
CA SER A 20 -19.11 24.78 15.26
C SER A 20 -19.92 26.07 15.38
N PRO A 21 -19.64 26.92 16.38
CA PRO A 21 -19.19 28.28 16.04
C PRO A 21 -18.18 28.91 17.02
N ALA A 22 -17.28 29.71 16.42
CA ALA A 22 -16.82 31.06 16.78
C ALA A 22 -16.69 31.52 18.26
N PHE A 23 -15.48 32.05 18.57
CA PHE A 23 -15.20 33.38 19.15
C PHE A 23 -15.66 33.76 20.57
N ALA A 24 -14.87 34.68 21.17
CA ALA A 24 -14.98 35.38 22.46
C ALA A 24 -14.44 34.61 23.69
N GLU A 25 -13.26 34.97 24.24
CA GLU A 25 -12.95 36.13 25.10
C GLU A 25 -13.34 35.89 26.57
N ASN A 26 -12.32 35.71 27.44
CA ASN A 26 -12.41 36.22 28.80
C ASN A 26 -11.04 36.51 29.41
N VAL A 27 -10.89 37.77 29.81
CA VAL A 27 -9.81 38.42 30.54
C VAL A 27 -10.11 38.31 32.05
N ALA A 28 -9.13 37.95 32.89
CA ALA A 28 -8.93 38.58 34.21
C ALA A 28 -7.73 38.03 35.01
N GLY A 29 -6.78 38.95 35.29
CA GLY A 29 -5.99 39.03 36.52
C GLY A 29 -4.67 38.23 36.58
N ALA A 30 -3.55 38.73 37.10
CA ALA A 30 -3.19 40.03 37.66
C ALA A 30 -1.64 40.03 37.88
N VAL A 31 -1.01 41.19 37.63
CA VAL A 31 0.19 41.73 38.30
C VAL A 31 1.53 40.99 38.15
N ASN A 32 2.45 41.57 37.37
CA ASN A 32 3.75 42.06 37.87
C ASN A 32 4.46 42.89 36.78
N GLN A 33 4.57 44.19 37.04
CA GLN A 33 5.35 45.15 36.27
C GLN A 33 6.60 45.50 37.09
N PRO A 34 7.81 45.50 36.50
CA PRO A 34 8.85 46.43 36.90
C PRO A 34 9.04 47.48 35.81
N ALA A 35 9.22 48.71 36.30
CA ALA A 35 9.34 49.92 35.54
C ALA A 35 10.68 50.06 34.82
N ALA A 36 10.60 50.71 33.64
CA ALA A 36 11.56 51.59 33.00
C ALA A 36 13.05 51.18 32.93
N ALA A 37 13.45 50.75 31.73
CA ALA A 37 14.64 51.28 31.09
C ALA A 37 14.29 51.61 29.63
N GLU A 38 14.34 52.90 29.29
CA GLU A 38 14.29 53.37 27.91
C GLU A 38 15.53 52.86 27.15
N ALA A 39 15.29 52.19 26.02
CA ALA A 39 16.23 52.13 24.92
C ALA A 39 15.41 52.25 23.62
N SER A 40 15.59 53.36 22.93
CA SER A 40 14.98 53.73 21.66
C SER A 40 15.40 52.76 20.53
N PRO A 41 14.66 52.75 19.40
CA PRO A 41 14.42 51.58 18.56
C PRO A 41 15.61 51.28 17.64
N THR A 42 15.98 50.01 17.55
CA THR A 42 16.71 49.50 16.38
C THR A 42 15.75 48.58 15.64
N ASP A 43 15.11 49.13 14.62
CA ASP A 43 14.44 48.35 13.58
C ASP A 43 15.45 47.33 13.03
N GLU A 44 15.27 46.04 13.36
CA GLU A 44 15.57 44.87 12.51
C GLU A 44 14.94 43.58 13.15
N PRO A 45 13.63 43.55 13.50
CA PRO A 45 12.99 42.31 13.99
C PRO A 45 12.83 41.24 12.89
N GLU A 46 12.98 41.62 11.62
CA GLU A 46 12.80 40.76 10.45
C GLU A 46 13.97 39.80 10.22
N SER A 47 15.20 40.21 10.56
CA SER A 47 16.41 39.42 10.31
C SER A 47 16.44 38.11 11.09
N SER A 48 16.09 38.15 12.38
CA SER A 48 16.03 36.99 13.26
C SER A 48 14.92 36.01 12.89
N GLN A 49 13.74 36.53 12.51
CA GLN A 49 12.63 35.71 12.05
C GLN A 49 12.94 35.03 10.71
N THR A 50 13.58 35.75 9.79
CA THR A 50 14.04 35.19 8.51
C THR A 50 15.02 34.05 8.73
N GLN A 51 15.96 34.19 9.67
CA GLN A 51 16.91 33.14 10.01
C GLN A 51 16.24 31.89 10.59
N ILE A 52 15.23 32.06 11.46
CA ILE A 52 14.44 30.95 12.00
C ILE A 52 13.68 30.23 10.88
N ILE A 53 13.06 30.99 9.96
CA ILE A 53 12.34 30.43 8.81
C ILE A 53 13.29 29.63 7.92
N GLN A 54 14.49 30.15 7.64
CA GLN A 54 15.50 29.43 6.84
C GLN A 54 15.92 28.12 7.51
N MET A 55 16.22 28.14 8.81
CA MET A 55 16.59 26.93 9.56
C MET A 55 15.50 25.85 9.51
N VAL A 56 14.23 26.25 9.65
CA VAL A 56 13.09 25.32 9.58
C VAL A 56 12.92 24.77 8.16
N GLN A 57 13.08 25.60 7.14
CA GLN A 57 13.03 25.16 5.75
C GLN A 57 14.15 24.17 5.43
N ASP A 58 15.36 24.45 5.89
CA ASP A 58 16.53 23.58 5.70
C ASP A 58 16.35 22.23 6.39
N ASP A 59 15.85 22.20 7.62
CA ASP A 59 15.55 20.94 8.32
C ASP A 59 14.48 20.14 7.59
N TYR A 60 13.41 20.79 7.10
CA TYR A 60 12.39 20.11 6.32
C TYR A 60 12.95 19.49 5.03
N LEU A 61 13.79 20.23 4.30
CA LEU A 61 14.43 19.73 3.09
C LEU A 61 15.36 18.56 3.38
N PHE A 62 16.18 18.66 4.44
CA PHE A 62 17.06 17.59 4.88
C PHE A 62 16.27 16.33 5.26
N GLN A 63 15.21 16.47 6.06
CA GLN A 63 14.38 15.34 6.46
C GLN A 63 13.70 14.67 5.25
N LYS A 64 13.27 15.48 4.26
CA LYS A 64 12.69 14.97 3.02
C LYS A 64 13.70 14.14 2.22
N THR A 65 14.92 14.66 1.99
CA THR A 65 15.96 13.94 1.26
C THR A 65 16.43 12.71 2.02
N TYR A 66 16.59 12.81 3.34
CA TYR A 66 16.97 11.69 4.21
C TYR A 66 15.97 10.52 4.11
N ARG A 67 14.65 10.81 4.17
CA ARG A 67 13.62 9.77 3.99
C ARG A 67 13.66 9.15 2.60
N GLY A 68 13.91 9.94 1.56
CA GLY A 68 14.08 9.46 0.18
C GLY A 68 15.26 8.48 0.06
N LEU A 69 16.45 8.92 0.48
CA LEU A 69 17.67 8.12 0.44
C LEU A 69 17.57 6.85 1.28
N LYS A 70 16.91 6.93 2.45
CA LYS A 70 16.67 5.75 3.30
C LYS A 70 15.82 4.71 2.57
N ASN A 71 14.80 5.12 1.84
CA ASN A 71 13.95 4.21 1.08
C ASN A 71 14.73 3.60 -0.10
N GLU A 72 15.54 4.39 -0.80
CA GLU A 72 16.40 3.89 -1.90
C GLU A 72 17.39 2.84 -1.39
N LEU A 73 18.08 3.12 -0.27
CA LEU A 73 19.01 2.17 0.35
C LEU A 73 18.31 0.88 0.77
N ALA A 74 17.13 0.97 1.40
CA ALA A 74 16.36 -0.21 1.78
C ALA A 74 15.94 -1.05 0.55
N LEU A 75 15.57 -0.41 -0.55
CA LEU A 75 15.25 -1.10 -1.80
C LEU A 75 16.48 -1.79 -2.40
N GLU A 76 17.65 -1.15 -2.37
CA GLU A 76 18.90 -1.74 -2.84
C GLU A 76 19.35 -2.93 -1.98
N GLU A 77 19.20 -2.83 -0.66
CA GLU A 77 19.48 -3.94 0.26
C GLU A 77 18.58 -5.14 -0.05
N LEU A 78 17.27 -4.91 -0.25
CA LEU A 78 16.33 -5.96 -0.66
C LEU A 78 16.70 -6.58 -2.02
N ARG A 79 17.07 -5.75 -3.00
CA ARG A 79 17.54 -6.21 -4.32
C ARG A 79 18.80 -7.07 -4.19
N ASN A 80 19.77 -6.65 -3.37
CA ASN A 80 20.99 -7.42 -3.11
C ASN A 80 20.68 -8.73 -2.39
N LYS A 81 19.76 -8.73 -1.42
CA LYS A 81 19.31 -9.94 -0.73
C LYS A 81 18.65 -10.92 -1.72
N ILE A 82 17.81 -10.44 -2.63
CA ILE A 82 17.21 -11.26 -3.69
C ILE A 82 18.31 -11.82 -4.61
N ARG A 83 19.26 -10.99 -5.07
CA ARG A 83 20.38 -11.44 -5.93
C ARG A 83 21.22 -12.54 -5.25
N LYS A 84 21.48 -12.38 -3.94
CA LYS A 84 22.16 -13.39 -3.11
C LYS A 84 21.36 -14.70 -3.04
N LEU A 85 20.06 -14.62 -2.79
CA LEU A 85 19.17 -15.79 -2.75
C LEU A 85 19.04 -16.49 -4.11
N GLN A 86 19.07 -15.72 -5.20
CA GLN A 86 19.04 -16.23 -6.57
C GLN A 86 20.38 -16.82 -7.03
N GLY A 87 21.44 -16.74 -6.21
CA GLY A 87 22.76 -17.31 -6.55
C GLY A 87 23.51 -16.56 -7.67
N VAL A 88 23.01 -15.40 -8.10
CA VAL A 88 23.60 -14.59 -9.19
C VAL A 88 24.90 -13.91 -8.74
N ASP A 89 25.12 -13.76 -7.43
CA ASP A 89 26.36 -13.20 -6.83
C ASP A 89 27.64 -14.04 -7.06
N LYS A 90 27.54 -15.20 -7.71
CA LYS A 90 28.69 -16.03 -8.12
C LYS A 90 29.33 -15.56 -9.44
N LEU A 91 28.72 -14.61 -10.16
CA LEU A 91 29.21 -14.11 -11.44
C LEU A 91 29.53 -12.61 -11.34
N SER A 92 30.82 -12.31 -11.55
CA SER A 92 31.53 -11.06 -11.90
C SER A 92 30.71 -9.78 -12.25
N PRO A 93 31.34 -8.58 -12.17
CA PRO A 93 30.66 -7.28 -12.19
C PRO A 93 29.94 -7.01 -13.52
N PRO A 94 28.97 -6.07 -13.55
CA PRO A 94 28.13 -5.85 -14.71
C PRO A 94 28.97 -5.27 -15.85
N THR A 95 29.24 -6.10 -16.85
CA THR A 95 29.47 -5.61 -18.21
C THR A 95 28.29 -4.73 -18.57
N ILE A 96 28.55 -3.47 -18.92
CA ILE A 96 27.60 -2.61 -19.62
C ILE A 96 27.25 -3.35 -20.92
N ALA A 97 26.16 -4.12 -20.88
CA ALA A 97 25.57 -4.68 -22.07
C ALA A 97 24.73 -3.57 -22.70
N GLN A 98 25.16 -3.14 -23.87
CA GLN A 98 24.31 -2.56 -24.91
C GLN A 98 22.97 -3.31 -24.99
N PRO A 99 21.89 -2.68 -25.47
CA PRO A 99 20.60 -3.36 -25.61
C PRO A 99 20.78 -4.56 -26.53
N VAL A 100 20.80 -5.75 -25.93
CA VAL A 100 20.73 -6.99 -26.68
C VAL A 100 19.26 -7.19 -26.97
N ASP A 101 18.87 -6.74 -28.16
CA ASP A 101 17.74 -7.29 -28.89
C ASP A 101 17.95 -8.81 -28.92
N THR A 102 17.29 -9.50 -27.98
CA THR A 102 17.30 -10.95 -27.88
C THR A 102 15.90 -11.43 -28.15
N GLY A 103 15.70 -11.80 -29.41
CA GLY A 103 14.77 -12.87 -29.74
C GLY A 103 13.31 -12.50 -29.63
N SER A 104 12.89 -11.47 -30.35
CA SER A 104 11.62 -11.57 -31.07
C SER A 104 11.77 -12.64 -32.16
N GLU A 105 11.82 -13.92 -31.76
CA GLU A 105 11.49 -15.02 -32.67
C GLU A 105 9.96 -15.13 -32.71
N THR A 106 9.41 -14.29 -33.58
CA THR A 106 8.49 -14.67 -34.64
C THR A 106 7.84 -16.05 -34.51
N LEU A 107 6.55 -16.01 -34.22
CA LEU A 107 5.50 -16.86 -34.79
C LEU A 107 5.64 -18.38 -34.55
N VAL A 108 4.81 -18.86 -33.62
CA VAL A 108 3.82 -19.86 -34.06
C VAL A 108 2.45 -19.31 -33.66
N SER A 109 1.77 -18.69 -34.62
CA SER A 109 0.32 -18.78 -34.70
C SER A 109 -0.02 -20.25 -34.89
N ALA A 110 0.14 -21.03 -33.82
CA ALA A 110 -0.57 -22.28 -33.70
C ALA A 110 -1.97 -21.81 -33.33
N ASP A 111 -2.89 -21.95 -34.26
CA ASP A 111 -4.33 -21.82 -34.09
C ASP A 111 -4.85 -22.97 -33.18
N THR A 112 -4.11 -23.20 -32.09
CA THR A 112 -4.29 -24.22 -31.09
C THR A 112 -4.51 -23.46 -29.81
N VAL A 113 -5.79 -23.19 -29.52
CA VAL A 113 -6.22 -22.56 -28.29
C VAL A 113 -5.51 -23.24 -27.11
N PRO A 114 -4.61 -22.53 -26.38
CA PRO A 114 -3.84 -23.15 -25.31
C PRO A 114 -4.79 -23.64 -24.22
N MET A 115 -4.62 -24.90 -23.81
CA MET A 115 -5.46 -25.51 -22.77
C MET A 115 -5.30 -24.72 -21.47
N PRO A 116 -6.42 -24.28 -20.85
CA PRO A 116 -6.42 -23.59 -19.57
C PRO A 116 -5.63 -24.32 -18.50
N ARG A 117 -4.84 -23.59 -17.71
CA ARG A 117 -4.05 -24.13 -16.59
C ARG A 117 -4.43 -23.46 -15.28
N VAL A 118 -4.51 -24.26 -14.22
CA VAL A 118 -4.70 -23.78 -12.85
C VAL A 118 -3.37 -23.25 -12.32
N LEU A 119 -3.37 -22.02 -11.82
CA LEU A 119 -2.19 -21.40 -11.20
C LEU A 119 -2.21 -21.57 -9.67
N LEU A 120 -3.28 -21.11 -9.03
CA LEU A 120 -3.41 -21.12 -7.57
C LEU A 120 -4.87 -21.16 -7.12
N GLU A 121 -5.08 -21.62 -5.88
CA GLU A 121 -6.35 -21.56 -5.15
C GLU A 121 -6.19 -20.53 -4.02
N THR A 122 -7.16 -19.62 -3.88
CA THR A 122 -7.19 -18.57 -2.85
C THR A 122 -8.60 -18.42 -2.29
N GLN A 123 -8.76 -17.76 -1.16
CA GLN A 123 -10.06 -17.47 -0.55
C GLN A 123 -10.36 -15.98 -0.63
N ILE A 124 -11.42 -15.61 -1.35
CA ILE A 124 -11.86 -14.22 -1.53
C ILE A 124 -13.26 -14.11 -0.92
N ALA A 125 -13.45 -13.19 0.04
CA ALA A 125 -14.72 -13.01 0.76
C ALA A 125 -15.29 -14.30 1.37
N GLY A 126 -14.42 -15.18 1.89
CA GLY A 126 -14.82 -16.47 2.46
C GLY A 126 -15.07 -17.58 1.43
N VAL A 127 -15.02 -17.28 0.13
CA VAL A 127 -15.29 -18.22 -0.96
C VAL A 127 -13.98 -18.69 -1.61
N SER A 128 -13.79 -20.01 -1.72
CA SER A 128 -12.64 -20.57 -2.45
C SER A 128 -12.76 -20.25 -3.94
N THR A 129 -11.70 -19.63 -4.47
CA THR A 129 -11.61 -19.12 -5.82
C THR A 129 -10.28 -19.55 -6.43
N VAL A 130 -10.31 -19.97 -7.68
CA VAL A 130 -9.17 -20.54 -8.39
C VAL A 130 -8.78 -19.62 -9.53
N ALA A 131 -7.50 -19.27 -9.60
CA ALA A 131 -6.94 -18.52 -10.72
C ALA A 131 -6.61 -19.49 -11.86
N VAL A 132 -7.25 -19.30 -13.00
CA VAL A 132 -7.05 -20.06 -14.23
C VAL A 132 -6.46 -19.14 -15.29
N SER A 133 -5.42 -19.60 -16.00
CA SER A 133 -4.81 -18.85 -17.09
C SER A 133 -4.76 -19.65 -18.38
N ASP A 134 -4.93 -18.96 -19.49
CA ASP A 134 -4.69 -19.46 -20.84
C ASP A 134 -3.32 -19.04 -21.41
N GLY A 135 -2.51 -18.32 -20.64
CA GLY A 135 -1.24 -17.73 -21.08
C GLY A 135 -1.33 -16.24 -21.42
N ASN A 136 -2.52 -15.71 -21.72
CA ASN A 136 -2.71 -14.28 -22.04
C ASN A 136 -3.48 -13.54 -20.94
N GLN A 137 -4.48 -14.18 -20.35
CA GLN A 137 -5.34 -13.62 -19.31
C GLN A 137 -5.45 -14.57 -18.13
N ILE A 138 -5.84 -14.01 -16.98
CA ILE A 138 -6.11 -14.75 -15.75
C ILE A 138 -7.55 -14.49 -15.34
N LYS A 139 -8.32 -15.57 -15.15
CA LYS A 139 -9.70 -15.52 -14.70
C LYS A 139 -9.83 -16.19 -13.33
N TYR A 140 -10.59 -15.56 -12.45
CA TYR A 140 -10.91 -16.10 -11.14
C TYR A 140 -12.24 -16.85 -11.22
N VAL A 141 -12.22 -18.14 -10.91
CA VAL A 141 -13.38 -19.03 -11.07
C VAL A 141 -13.59 -19.85 -9.80
N MET A 142 -14.84 -20.02 -9.40
CA MET A 142 -15.19 -20.90 -8.28
C MET A 142 -15.09 -22.38 -8.68
N PRO A 143 -14.54 -23.25 -7.83
CA PRO A 143 -14.59 -24.70 -8.04
C PRO A 143 -16.03 -25.20 -8.20
N GLY A 144 -16.26 -26.12 -9.15
CA GLY A 144 -17.57 -26.70 -9.43
C GLY A 144 -18.49 -25.83 -10.30
N ARG A 145 -17.98 -24.72 -10.85
CA ARG A 145 -18.70 -23.90 -11.83
C ARG A 145 -18.13 -24.10 -13.24
N VAL A 146 -18.98 -23.83 -14.23
CA VAL A 146 -18.57 -23.70 -15.63
C VAL A 146 -18.12 -22.27 -15.88
N PHE A 147 -17.08 -22.10 -16.70
CA PHE A 147 -16.54 -20.81 -17.07
C PHE A 147 -16.07 -20.80 -18.52
N ASP A 148 -16.26 -19.66 -19.18
CA ASP A 148 -15.80 -19.49 -20.55
C ASP A 148 -14.42 -18.85 -20.60
N MET A 149 -13.54 -19.41 -21.42
CA MET A 149 -12.21 -18.87 -21.67
C MET A 149 -11.77 -19.25 -23.09
N ASN A 150 -11.17 -18.33 -23.84
CA ASN A 150 -10.80 -18.55 -25.25
C ASN A 150 -11.93 -19.09 -26.15
N GLY A 151 -13.17 -18.62 -25.96
CA GLY A 151 -14.31 -19.03 -26.78
C GLY A 151 -14.81 -20.46 -26.55
N LYS A 152 -14.27 -21.17 -25.54
CA LYS A 152 -14.72 -22.51 -25.12
C LYS A 152 -15.21 -22.46 -23.66
N SER A 153 -16.19 -23.29 -23.34
CA SER A 153 -16.69 -23.47 -21.98
C SER A 153 -15.93 -24.60 -21.29
N TYR A 154 -15.56 -24.38 -20.02
CA TYR A 154 -14.81 -25.34 -19.23
C TYR A 154 -15.46 -25.54 -17.85
N HIS A 155 -15.38 -26.75 -17.32
CA HIS A 155 -15.80 -27.10 -15.98
C HIS A 155 -14.59 -27.34 -15.08
N LEU A 156 -14.53 -26.60 -13.96
CA LEU A 156 -13.49 -26.78 -12.95
C LEU A 156 -13.95 -27.81 -11.91
N SER A 157 -13.43 -29.03 -11.99
CA SER A 157 -13.80 -30.14 -11.10
C SER A 157 -12.72 -30.41 -10.04
N ARG A 158 -13.14 -30.83 -8.84
CA ARG A 158 -12.25 -31.33 -7.80
C ARG A 158 -12.21 -32.85 -7.86
N THR A 159 -11.01 -33.40 -8.05
CA THR A 159 -10.78 -34.86 -8.05
C THR A 159 -10.64 -35.38 -6.61
N GLN A 160 -10.82 -36.70 -6.41
CA GLN A 160 -10.48 -37.37 -5.16
C GLN A 160 -9.01 -37.09 -4.81
N GLY A 161 -8.77 -36.44 -3.66
CA GLY A 161 -7.45 -35.91 -3.27
C GLY A 161 -7.29 -34.39 -3.42
N ASN A 162 -8.39 -33.63 -3.46
CA ASN A 162 -8.42 -32.16 -3.49
C ASN A 162 -7.73 -31.48 -4.68
N LYS A 163 -7.26 -32.24 -5.67
CA LYS A 163 -6.64 -31.72 -6.89
C LYS A 163 -7.69 -31.13 -7.83
N LEU A 164 -7.44 -29.92 -8.33
CA LEU A 164 -8.28 -29.25 -9.31
C LEU A 164 -7.92 -29.72 -10.74
N ARG A 165 -8.94 -29.99 -11.54
CA ARG A 165 -8.81 -30.36 -12.96
C ARG A 165 -9.80 -29.57 -13.80
N ILE A 166 -9.33 -29.08 -14.93
CA ILE A 166 -10.15 -28.38 -15.92
C ILE A 166 -10.57 -29.39 -16.99
N GLN A 167 -11.86 -29.45 -17.28
CA GLN A 167 -12.45 -30.28 -18.33
C GLN A 167 -13.22 -29.38 -19.29
N GLU A 168 -13.21 -29.67 -20.59
CA GLU A 168 -14.05 -28.95 -21.55
C GLU A 168 -15.52 -29.32 -21.29
N ALA A 169 -16.37 -28.32 -21.13
CA ALA A 169 -17.81 -28.49 -20.97
C ALA A 169 -18.41 -28.50 -22.37
N ASN A 170 -18.86 -29.68 -22.80
CA ASN A 170 -19.50 -29.92 -24.10
C ASN A 170 -20.97 -29.51 -24.04
#